data_AF-A0AA96SC95-F1
#
_entry.id   AF-A0AA96SC95-F1
#
_cell.length_a   1.000
_cell.length_b   1.000
_cell.length_c   1.000
_cell.angle_alpha   90.00
_cell.angle_beta   90.00
_cell.angle_gamma   90.00
#
_symmetry.space_group_name_H-M   'P 1'
#
loop_
_entity.id
_entity.type
_entity.pdbx_description
1 polymer ?
#
loop_
_entity_poly.entity_id
_entity_poly.type
_entity_poly.pdbx_seq_one_letter_code
_entity_poly.pdbx_strand_id
1 'polypeptide(L)'
;MWIDIMVPIDHPGSLPGFKAVSPEPYMFDRPDRFTSYRHEDFPYTLMKDDQHQWYLAVRWECEALTEVKYARQVHRPSYMDEQTTLKLVDYMNETGFSARMADFDKAFVHTTVFADKLEKVPPDRQLRIANADGEDDPEVIRNLHFIDNVYKGRRTRFLPGFETYSIATITENRFYLEQVHLPASASLYLQYFVYYHRYGLVPSKQMMARLLENLWASTQAMNTGWNPALFTAEAIPEN
;
A
#
# COMPACT_ATOMS: atom_id res chain seq x y z
N MET A 1 11.07 6.71 5.81
CA MET A 1 9.68 6.25 5.57
C MET A 1 9.76 5.11 4.56
N TRP A 2 8.88 4.12 4.62
CA TRP A 2 8.91 3.00 3.67
C TRP A 2 7.69 3.05 2.78
N ILE A 3 7.86 2.62 1.53
CA ILE A 3 6.77 2.42 0.59
C ILE A 3 6.86 1.00 0.04
N ASP A 4 5.83 0.21 0.33
CA ASP A 4 5.57 -1.06 -0.34
C ASP A 4 4.72 -0.76 -1.56
N ILE A 5 5.10 -1.29 -2.72
CA ILE A 5 4.43 -1.04 -3.99
C ILE A 5 4.05 -2.38 -4.60
N MET A 6 2.85 -2.46 -5.16
CA MET A 6 2.40 -3.58 -5.96
C MET A 6 1.76 -3.07 -7.25
N VAL A 7 2.37 -3.42 -8.38
CA VAL A 7 1.89 -3.01 -9.71
C VAL A 7 1.45 -4.25 -10.50
N PRO A 8 0.22 -4.26 -11.05
CA PRO A 8 -0.19 -5.28 -12.00
C PRO A 8 0.73 -5.25 -13.22
N ILE A 9 1.25 -6.40 -13.63
CA ILE A 9 2.11 -6.55 -14.79
C ILE A 9 1.57 -7.60 -15.75
N ASP A 10 2.11 -7.62 -16.97
CA ASP A 10 1.97 -8.77 -17.85
C ASP A 10 2.71 -10.00 -17.31
N HIS A 11 2.48 -11.17 -17.92
CA HIS A 11 3.17 -12.37 -17.51
C HIS A 11 4.69 -12.15 -17.55
N PRO A 12 5.44 -12.42 -16.46
CA PRO A 12 6.87 -12.09 -16.35
C PRO A 12 7.79 -13.00 -17.17
N GLY A 13 7.26 -13.72 -18.18
CA GLY A 13 7.99 -14.75 -18.91
C GLY A 13 8.37 -15.97 -18.06
N SER A 14 9.49 -16.61 -18.38
CA SER A 14 10.03 -17.72 -17.59
C SER A 14 10.57 -17.23 -16.25
N LEU A 15 10.49 -18.09 -15.23
CA LEU A 15 10.91 -17.76 -13.86
C LEU A 15 12.11 -18.62 -13.40
N PRO A 16 13.25 -18.62 -14.12
CA PRO A 16 14.41 -19.42 -13.73
C PRO A 16 14.95 -18.94 -12.37
N GLY A 17 15.26 -19.88 -11.48
CA GLY A 17 15.80 -19.59 -10.14
C GLY A 17 14.79 -19.06 -9.12
N PHE A 18 13.60 -18.65 -9.54
CA PHE A 18 12.54 -18.23 -8.62
C PHE A 18 11.97 -19.42 -7.88
N LYS A 19 11.84 -19.27 -6.56
CA LYS A 19 11.22 -20.25 -5.66
C LYS A 19 9.84 -19.76 -5.26
N ALA A 20 8.85 -20.64 -5.39
CA ALA A 20 7.53 -20.38 -4.85
C ALA A 20 7.58 -20.37 -3.32
N VAL A 21 6.96 -19.37 -2.71
CA VAL A 21 6.84 -19.23 -1.26
C VAL A 21 5.40 -19.54 -0.89
N SER A 22 5.21 -20.54 -0.03
CA SER A 22 3.89 -20.87 0.49
C SER A 22 3.46 -19.81 1.52
N PRO A 23 2.26 -19.22 1.39
CA PRO A 23 1.75 -18.35 2.43
C PRO A 23 1.44 -19.15 3.70
N GLU A 24 1.49 -18.49 4.85
CA GLU A 24 1.05 -19.11 6.10
C GLU A 24 -0.46 -19.43 6.02
N PRO A 25 -0.93 -20.56 6.56
CA PRO A 25 -2.31 -21.04 6.36
C PRO A 25 -3.40 -20.07 6.81
N TYR A 26 -3.08 -19.17 7.75
CA TYR A 26 -4.04 -18.21 8.30
C TYR A 26 -4.08 -16.88 7.55
N MET A 27 -3.11 -16.59 6.66
CA MET A 27 -3.06 -15.30 5.93
C MET A 27 -4.30 -15.12 5.07
N PHE A 28 -4.62 -16.12 4.24
CA PHE A 28 -5.73 -16.04 3.31
C PHE A 28 -6.89 -16.95 3.71
N ASP A 29 -8.08 -16.68 3.19
CA ASP A 29 -9.24 -17.55 3.36
C ASP A 29 -9.12 -18.86 2.56
N ARG A 30 -8.22 -18.90 1.56
CA ARG A 30 -7.81 -20.07 0.77
C ARG A 30 -6.30 -20.02 0.50
N PRO A 31 -5.60 -21.16 0.43
CA PRO A 31 -4.15 -21.19 0.29
C PRO A 31 -3.63 -20.67 -1.06
N ASP A 32 -4.48 -20.62 -2.10
CA ASP A 32 -4.13 -20.28 -3.47
C ASP A 32 -4.50 -18.84 -3.87
N ARG A 33 -4.96 -18.00 -2.93
CA ARG A 33 -5.31 -16.58 -3.21
C ARG A 33 -4.17 -15.79 -3.83
N PHE A 34 -2.95 -16.01 -3.33
CA PHE A 34 -1.72 -15.46 -3.87
C PHE A 34 -0.61 -16.51 -3.81
N THR A 35 0.14 -16.62 -4.90
CA THR A 35 1.42 -17.34 -4.95
C THR A 35 2.53 -16.32 -5.12
N SER A 36 3.49 -16.30 -4.19
CA SER A 36 4.68 -15.46 -4.27
C SER A 36 5.85 -16.23 -4.85
N TYR A 37 6.65 -15.57 -5.69
CA TYR A 37 7.86 -16.10 -6.30
C TYR A 37 9.01 -15.16 -5.94
N ARG A 38 10.06 -15.70 -5.30
CA ARG A 38 11.24 -14.94 -4.86
C ARG A 38 12.51 -15.51 -5.46
N HIS A 39 13.47 -14.63 -5.71
CA HIS A 39 14.81 -14.97 -6.14
C HIS A 39 15.82 -14.31 -5.19
N GLU A 40 16.94 -14.97 -4.90
CA GLU A 40 17.91 -14.47 -3.92
C GLU A 40 18.65 -13.22 -4.43
N ASP A 41 18.93 -13.15 -5.74
CA ASP A 41 19.63 -12.03 -6.37
C ASP A 41 18.75 -10.80 -6.67
N PHE A 42 17.44 -10.91 -6.49
CA PHE A 42 16.51 -9.84 -6.88
C PHE A 42 15.78 -9.25 -5.67
N PRO A 43 15.73 -7.91 -5.54
CA PRO A 43 15.08 -7.25 -4.40
C PRO A 43 13.55 -7.14 -4.56
N TYR A 44 12.97 -7.84 -5.54
CA TYR A 44 11.53 -7.83 -5.81
C TYR A 44 10.90 -9.20 -5.58
N THR A 45 9.59 -9.20 -5.36
CA THR A 45 8.77 -10.41 -5.35
C THR A 45 7.80 -10.34 -6.52
N LEU A 46 7.69 -11.43 -7.29
CA LEU A 46 6.61 -11.59 -8.25
C LEU A 46 5.47 -12.31 -7.56
N MET A 47 4.25 -11.86 -7.80
CA MET A 47 3.06 -12.46 -7.21
C MET A 47 2.05 -12.80 -8.30
N LYS A 48 1.34 -13.91 -8.12
CA LYS A 48 0.20 -14.29 -8.96
C LYS A 48 -1.01 -14.52 -8.08
N ASP A 49 -2.12 -13.87 -8.39
CA ASP A 49 -3.38 -14.13 -7.68
C ASP A 49 -4.18 -15.30 -8.30
N ASP A 50 -5.24 -15.69 -7.61
CA ASP A 50 -6.17 -16.75 -8.05
C ASP A 50 -7.02 -16.38 -9.29
N GLN A 51 -6.97 -15.12 -9.73
CA GLN A 51 -7.55 -14.64 -11.00
C GLN A 51 -6.51 -14.55 -12.12
N HIS A 52 -5.32 -15.13 -11.90
CA HIS A 52 -4.20 -15.17 -12.83
C HIS A 52 -3.60 -13.80 -13.20
N GLN A 53 -3.85 -12.76 -12.41
CA GLN A 53 -3.14 -11.50 -12.55
C GLN A 53 -1.76 -11.60 -11.90
N TRP A 54 -0.75 -11.15 -12.64
CA TRP A 54 0.63 -11.04 -12.15
C TRP A 54 0.89 -9.65 -11.57
N TYR A 55 1.74 -9.60 -10.56
CA TYR A 55 2.16 -8.37 -9.91
C TYR A 55 3.67 -8.37 -9.70
N LEU A 56 4.26 -7.19 -9.89
CA LEU A 56 5.58 -6.86 -9.38
C LEU A 56 5.40 -6.18 -8.02
N ALA A 57 6.05 -6.71 -6.98
CA ALA A 57 6.05 -6.14 -5.64
C ALA A 57 7.48 -5.74 -5.24
N VAL A 58 7.64 -4.47 -4.83
CA VAL A 58 8.92 -3.88 -4.41
C VAL A 58 8.73 -3.06 -3.15
N ARG A 59 9.81 -2.84 -2.40
CA ARG A 59 9.84 -1.90 -1.29
C ARG A 59 11.04 -0.97 -1.42
N TRP A 60 10.81 0.30 -1.16
CA TRP A 60 11.87 1.29 -1.01
C TRP A 60 11.75 2.07 0.30
N GLU A 61 12.89 2.61 0.71
CA GLU A 61 12.93 3.69 1.68
C GLU A 61 12.87 5.03 0.94
N CYS A 62 12.13 5.96 1.54
CA CYS A 62 11.89 7.32 1.06
C CYS A 62 12.17 8.29 2.21
N GLU A 63 12.85 9.39 1.90
CA GLU A 63 13.20 10.42 2.87
C GLU A 63 12.11 11.49 3.02
N ALA A 64 11.35 11.76 1.95
CA ALA A 64 10.32 12.79 1.89
C ALA A 64 9.01 12.31 1.24
N LEU A 65 7.92 13.08 1.37
CA LEU A 65 6.64 12.74 0.73
C LEU A 65 6.70 12.89 -0.79
N THR A 66 7.47 13.86 -1.29
CA THR A 66 7.76 14.01 -2.72
C THR A 66 8.34 12.73 -3.32
N GLU A 67 9.24 12.04 -2.59
CA GLU A 67 9.74 10.74 -3.06
C GLU A 67 8.67 9.66 -3.06
N VAL A 68 7.78 9.64 -2.07
CA VAL A 68 6.65 8.69 -2.00
C VAL A 68 5.71 8.89 -3.20
N LYS A 69 5.37 10.15 -3.51
CA LYS A 69 4.56 10.56 -4.67
C LYS A 69 5.14 10.04 -5.98
N TYR A 70 6.44 10.22 -6.18
CA TYR A 70 7.09 9.84 -7.45
C TYR A 70 7.48 8.37 -7.52
N ALA A 71 7.72 7.70 -6.39
CA ALA A 71 8.09 6.29 -6.37
C ALA A 71 7.01 5.38 -6.96
N ARG A 72 5.74 5.79 -6.96
CA ARG A 72 4.59 4.96 -7.36
C ARG A 72 4.07 5.20 -8.76
N GLN A 73 4.69 6.10 -9.53
CA GLN A 73 4.29 6.38 -10.90
C GLN A 73 4.56 5.15 -11.78
N VAL A 74 3.58 4.77 -12.59
CA VAL A 74 3.65 3.61 -13.50
C VAL A 74 4.14 4.03 -14.88
N HIS A 75 3.90 5.29 -15.25
CA HIS A 75 4.35 5.88 -16.50
C HIS A 75 4.99 7.24 -16.22
N ARG A 76 5.97 7.65 -17.03
CA ARG A 76 6.54 9.00 -16.95
C ARG A 76 5.53 9.99 -17.55
N PRO A 77 4.97 10.94 -16.76
CA PRO A 77 4.05 11.92 -17.31
C PRO A 77 4.76 12.84 -18.31
N SER A 78 4.08 13.23 -19.39
CA SER A 78 4.69 14.02 -20.47
C SER A 78 5.16 15.42 -20.06
N TYR A 79 4.63 15.94 -18.95
CA TYR A 79 4.97 17.26 -18.41
C TYR A 79 6.10 17.22 -17.38
N MET A 80 6.62 16.03 -17.04
CA MET A 80 7.64 15.87 -16.01
C MET A 80 9.04 16.05 -16.61
N ASP A 81 9.91 16.72 -15.86
CA ASP A 81 11.32 16.84 -16.21
C ASP A 81 11.95 15.43 -16.30
N GLU A 82 12.69 15.17 -17.38
CA GLU A 82 13.44 13.94 -17.60
C GLU A 82 14.43 13.63 -16.47
N GLN A 83 14.92 14.67 -15.78
CA GLN A 83 15.82 14.53 -14.64
C GLN A 83 15.11 14.07 -13.35
N THR A 84 13.77 14.07 -13.31
CA THR A 84 13.02 13.59 -12.14
C THR A 84 13.11 12.08 -12.06
N THR A 85 13.63 11.58 -10.94
CA THR A 85 13.66 10.14 -10.64
C THR A 85 12.25 9.61 -10.41
N LEU A 86 11.84 8.62 -11.21
CA LEU A 86 10.58 7.91 -11.07
C LEU A 86 10.88 6.46 -10.73
N LYS A 87 11.13 6.17 -9.44
CA LYS A 87 11.71 4.89 -8.98
C LYS A 87 11.05 3.67 -9.64
N LEU A 88 9.72 3.59 -9.70
CA LEU A 88 9.04 2.46 -10.33
C LEU A 88 9.15 2.43 -11.85
N VAL A 89 8.97 3.56 -12.54
CA VAL A 89 9.12 3.62 -14.01
C VAL A 89 10.52 3.19 -14.42
N ASP A 90 11.53 3.78 -13.78
CA ASP A 90 12.93 3.53 -14.09
C ASP A 90 13.25 2.04 -13.80
N TYR A 91 12.76 1.50 -12.67
CA TYR A 91 12.94 0.09 -12.31
C TYR A 91 12.25 -0.90 -13.26
N MET A 92 11.02 -0.60 -13.70
CA MET A 92 10.29 -1.44 -14.65
C MET A 92 10.97 -1.45 -16.03
N ASN A 93 11.51 -0.32 -16.47
CA ASN A 93 12.30 -0.22 -17.69
C ASN A 93 13.58 -1.06 -17.62
N GLU A 94 14.31 -0.99 -16.50
CA GLU A 94 15.54 -1.79 -16.29
C GLU A 94 15.27 -3.30 -16.25
N THR A 95 14.15 -3.71 -15.65
CA THR A 95 13.77 -5.12 -15.50
C THR A 95 12.99 -5.68 -16.69
N GLY A 96 12.56 -4.84 -17.62
CA GLY A 96 11.77 -5.23 -18.79
C GLY A 96 10.33 -5.63 -18.48
N PHE A 97 9.81 -5.30 -17.28
CA PHE A 97 8.41 -5.56 -16.94
C PHE A 97 7.50 -4.48 -17.54
N SER A 98 6.35 -4.91 -18.06
CA SER A 98 5.31 -4.02 -18.58
C SER A 98 4.13 -3.97 -17.63
N ALA A 99 3.71 -2.76 -17.26
CA ALA A 99 2.56 -2.56 -16.39
C ALA A 99 1.25 -2.82 -17.13
N ARG A 100 0.29 -3.41 -16.42
CA ARG A 100 -1.05 -3.69 -16.93
C ARG A 100 -2.08 -2.78 -16.27
N MET A 101 -1.94 -1.48 -16.52
CA MET A 101 -2.83 -0.42 -16.03
C MET A 101 -3.07 0.57 -17.18
N ALA A 102 -4.33 0.75 -17.60
CA ALA A 102 -4.68 1.66 -18.71
C ALA A 102 -5.32 2.97 -18.21
N ASP A 103 -6.01 2.92 -17.07
CA ASP A 103 -6.90 4.00 -16.63
C ASP A 103 -6.35 4.81 -15.44
N PHE A 104 -5.27 4.34 -14.81
CA PHE A 104 -4.69 4.96 -13.62
C PHE A 104 -3.16 4.87 -13.68
N ASP A 105 -2.50 6.01 -13.49
CA ASP A 105 -1.06 6.21 -13.67
C ASP A 105 -0.22 5.86 -12.43
N LYS A 106 -0.87 5.46 -11.33
CA LYS A 106 -0.23 5.19 -10.04
C LYS A 106 -0.43 3.74 -9.59
N ALA A 107 0.65 3.08 -9.17
CA ALA A 107 0.61 1.72 -8.62
C ALA A 107 -0.10 1.69 -7.26
N PHE A 108 -0.48 0.49 -6.81
CA PHE A 108 -1.00 0.32 -5.44
C PHE A 108 0.14 0.41 -4.44
N VAL A 109 -0.08 1.15 -3.35
CA VAL A 109 0.97 1.37 -2.36
C VAL A 109 0.51 1.25 -0.92
N HIS A 110 1.45 0.88 -0.06
CA HIS A 110 1.32 0.94 1.39
C HIS A 110 2.49 1.72 1.98
N THR A 111 2.20 2.93 2.47
CA THR A 111 3.20 3.79 3.12
C THR A 111 3.32 3.45 4.60
N THR A 112 4.53 3.17 5.07
CA THR A 112 4.80 2.88 6.48
C THR A 112 5.67 3.98 7.10
N VAL A 113 5.23 4.53 8.23
CA VAL A 113 5.95 5.58 8.96
C VAL A 113 6.13 5.19 10.42
N PHE A 114 7.38 5.31 10.90
CA PHE A 114 7.67 5.34 12.32
C PHE A 114 7.50 6.76 12.85
N ALA A 115 6.84 6.92 13.98
CA ALA A 115 6.78 8.20 14.69
C ALA A 115 7.04 7.98 16.19
N ASP A 116 7.80 8.86 16.84
CA ASP A 116 8.04 8.72 18.29
C ASP A 116 6.74 8.83 19.10
N LYS A 117 5.84 9.68 18.64
CA LYS A 117 4.49 9.89 19.15
C LYS A 117 3.57 10.24 17.99
N LEU A 118 2.39 9.62 17.95
CA LEU A 118 1.45 9.78 16.87
C LEU A 118 0.85 11.20 16.84
N GLU A 119 0.66 11.85 17.99
CA GLU A 119 0.18 13.25 18.04
C GLU A 119 1.16 14.26 17.43
N LYS A 120 2.42 13.86 17.25
CA LYS A 120 3.41 14.71 16.58
C LYS A 120 3.34 14.64 15.06
N VAL A 121 2.49 13.77 14.51
CA VAL A 121 2.20 13.74 13.08
C VAL A 121 0.86 14.46 12.87
N PRO A 122 0.85 15.71 12.37
CA PRO A 122 -0.39 16.46 12.17
C PRO A 122 -1.38 15.72 11.26
N PRO A 123 -2.71 15.89 11.45
CA PRO A 123 -3.73 15.21 10.64
C PRO A 123 -3.58 15.42 9.13
N ASP A 124 -3.24 16.63 8.68
CA ASP A 124 -2.94 16.94 7.28
C ASP A 124 -1.78 16.10 6.73
N ARG A 125 -0.71 15.95 7.52
CA ARG A 125 0.42 15.12 7.16
C ARG A 125 0.06 13.63 7.15
N GLN A 126 -0.77 13.17 8.08
CA GLN A 126 -1.26 11.79 8.08
C GLN A 126 -2.08 11.50 6.81
N LEU A 127 -2.91 12.45 6.38
CA LEU A 127 -3.69 12.33 5.14
C LEU A 127 -2.79 12.26 3.90
N ARG A 128 -1.78 13.12 3.80
CA ARG A 128 -0.80 13.07 2.69
C ARG A 128 -0.05 11.74 2.64
N ILE A 129 0.38 11.23 3.81
CA ILE A 129 1.01 9.90 3.93
C ILE A 129 0.06 8.81 3.43
N ALA A 130 -1.22 8.86 3.83
CA ALA A 130 -2.24 7.89 3.45
C ALA A 130 -2.55 7.88 1.95
N ASN A 131 -2.59 9.07 1.33
CA ASN A 131 -2.80 9.22 -0.11
C ASN A 131 -1.52 8.94 -0.93
N ALA A 132 -0.35 8.89 -0.29
CA ALA A 132 0.94 8.93 -0.97
C ALA A 132 1.10 10.19 -1.86
N ASP A 133 0.63 11.31 -1.32
CA ASP A 133 0.73 12.65 -1.92
C ASP A 133 2.04 13.32 -1.49
N GLY A 134 2.60 14.15 -2.36
CA GLY A 134 3.77 14.99 -2.09
C GLY A 134 3.42 16.20 -1.23
N GLU A 135 4.45 16.94 -0.81
CA GLU A 135 4.28 18.21 -0.09
C GLU A 135 3.56 19.28 -0.95
N ASP A 136 3.68 19.19 -2.26
CA ASP A 136 3.15 20.15 -3.24
C ASP A 136 1.72 19.84 -3.71
N ASP A 137 1.19 18.65 -3.41
CA ASP A 137 -0.13 18.25 -3.90
C ASP A 137 -1.26 19.03 -3.22
N PRO A 138 -2.35 19.35 -3.95
CA PRO A 138 -3.50 20.04 -3.39
C PRO A 138 -4.28 19.16 -2.43
N GLU A 139 -4.75 19.75 -1.34
CA GLU A 139 -5.65 19.07 -0.40
C GLU A 139 -7.09 19.13 -0.91
N VAL A 140 -7.56 18.00 -1.46
CA VAL A 140 -8.94 17.86 -1.94
C VAL A 140 -9.87 17.36 -0.82
N ILE A 141 -9.34 16.52 0.08
CA ILE A 141 -10.09 15.90 1.18
C ILE A 141 -9.64 16.52 2.50
N ARG A 142 -10.60 16.82 3.39
CA ARG A 142 -10.34 17.40 4.72
C ARG A 142 -10.89 16.54 5.86
N ASN A 143 -10.93 15.24 5.64
CA ASN A 143 -11.38 14.26 6.62
C ASN A 143 -10.41 13.09 6.65
N LEU A 144 -10.08 12.63 7.84
CA LEU A 144 -9.19 11.52 8.09
C LEU A 144 -10.01 10.34 8.61
N HIS A 145 -9.99 9.20 7.92
CA HIS A 145 -10.55 7.96 8.43
C HIS A 145 -9.41 7.08 8.95
N PHE A 146 -9.54 6.47 10.12
CA PHE A 146 -8.48 5.60 10.63
C PHE A 146 -8.96 4.55 11.64
N ILE A 147 -8.13 3.53 11.83
CA ILE A 147 -8.24 2.57 12.92
C ILE A 147 -6.99 2.68 13.80
N ASP A 148 -7.21 2.83 15.11
CA ASP A 148 -6.13 2.79 16.09
C ASP A 148 -6.05 1.41 16.75
N ASN A 149 -4.82 0.89 16.84
CA ASN A 149 -4.47 -0.26 17.65
C ASN A 149 -3.51 0.19 18.75
N VAL A 150 -3.88 -0.08 20.00
CA VAL A 150 -3.03 0.18 21.18
C VAL A 150 -2.53 -1.14 21.72
N TYR A 151 -1.20 -1.35 21.68
CA TYR A 151 -0.57 -2.51 22.28
C TYR A 151 0.56 -2.07 23.21
N LYS A 152 0.47 -2.47 24.49
CA LYS A 152 1.43 -2.08 25.55
C LYS A 152 1.69 -0.57 25.59
N GLY A 153 0.64 0.23 25.43
CA GLY A 153 0.71 1.70 25.46
C GLY A 153 1.35 2.35 24.23
N ARG A 154 1.66 1.59 23.18
CA ARG A 154 2.12 2.11 21.88
C ARG A 154 1.00 2.03 20.86
N ARG A 155 0.78 3.12 20.13
CA ARG A 155 -0.23 3.19 19.06
C ARG A 155 0.33 2.80 17.71
N THR A 156 -0.55 2.20 16.92
CA THR A 156 -0.41 2.00 15.49
C THR A 156 -1.71 2.42 14.84
N ARG A 157 -1.63 3.32 13.88
CA ARG A 157 -2.77 3.84 13.14
C ARG A 157 -2.73 3.33 11.70
N PHE A 158 -3.85 2.80 11.25
CA PHE A 158 -4.07 2.39 9.87
C PHE A 158 -4.96 3.42 9.20
N LEU A 159 -4.56 3.88 8.01
CA LEU A 159 -5.19 4.95 7.26
C LEU A 159 -5.45 4.50 5.83
N PRO A 160 -6.63 4.77 5.26
CA PRO A 160 -6.91 4.61 3.85
C PRO A 160 -6.55 5.90 3.09
N GLY A 161 -6.07 5.77 1.86
CA GLY A 161 -6.14 6.84 0.88
C GLY A 161 -7.58 7.00 0.35
N PHE A 162 -7.92 8.20 -0.11
CA PHE A 162 -9.20 8.51 -0.75
C PHE A 162 -9.04 8.43 -2.27
N GLU A 163 -9.55 7.36 -2.88
CA GLU A 163 -9.50 7.13 -4.34
C GLU A 163 -8.07 7.11 -4.94
N THR A 164 -7.05 6.91 -4.10
CA THR A 164 -5.64 7.10 -4.46
C THR A 164 -4.86 5.80 -4.55
N TYR A 165 -5.47 4.62 -4.59
CA TYR A 165 -4.77 3.30 -4.59
C TYR A 165 -3.67 3.20 -3.53
N SER A 166 -3.89 3.81 -2.37
CA SER A 166 -2.89 3.89 -1.31
C SER A 166 -3.52 3.64 0.05
N ILE A 167 -2.71 3.07 0.94
CA ILE A 167 -3.01 2.88 2.35
C ILE A 167 -1.76 3.26 3.15
N ALA A 168 -1.91 3.53 4.44
CA ALA A 168 -0.79 3.82 5.31
C ALA A 168 -0.89 3.18 6.69
N THR A 169 0.29 2.92 7.27
CA THR A 169 0.46 2.56 8.67
C THR A 169 1.44 3.53 9.33
N ILE A 170 0.99 4.22 10.38
CA ILE A 170 1.84 5.08 11.22
C ILE A 170 1.94 4.45 12.59
N THR A 171 3.14 4.15 13.07
CA THR A 171 3.33 3.40 14.32
C THR A 171 4.37 4.01 15.26
N GLU A 172 4.06 3.98 16.55
CA GLU A 172 4.97 4.29 17.65
C GLU A 172 5.74 3.06 18.12
N ASN A 173 5.36 1.87 17.64
CA ASN A 173 5.89 0.61 18.09
C ASN A 173 7.00 0.15 17.15
N ARG A 174 8.24 0.51 17.49
CA ARG A 174 9.44 0.12 16.71
C ARG A 174 9.60 -1.39 16.58
N PHE A 175 9.30 -2.15 17.63
CA PHE A 175 9.35 -3.61 17.56
C PHE A 175 8.33 -4.16 16.56
N TYR A 176 7.07 -3.70 16.63
CA TYR A 176 6.06 -4.09 15.65
C TYR A 176 6.49 -3.72 14.23
N LEU A 177 6.99 -2.49 14.03
CA LEU A 177 7.47 -2.05 12.73
C LEU A 177 8.53 -2.99 12.13
N GLU A 178 9.61 -3.21 12.86
CA GLU A 178 10.82 -3.88 12.35
C GLU A 178 10.68 -5.40 12.33
N GLN A 179 9.94 -5.98 13.27
CA GLN A 179 9.88 -7.43 13.47
C GLN A 179 8.59 -8.06 12.92
N VAL A 180 7.55 -7.26 12.65
CA VAL A 180 6.22 -7.78 12.26
C VAL A 180 5.66 -7.09 11.03
N HIS A 181 5.72 -5.76 10.98
CA HIS A 181 5.06 -4.99 9.94
C HIS A 181 5.84 -5.02 8.64
N LEU A 182 7.06 -4.49 8.62
CA LEU A 182 7.90 -4.51 7.42
C LEU A 182 8.20 -5.94 6.96
N PRO A 183 8.55 -6.93 7.81
CA PRO A 183 8.87 -8.26 7.30
C PRO A 183 7.69 -9.01 6.67
N ALA A 184 6.45 -8.72 7.08
CA ALA A 184 5.28 -9.49 6.65
C ALA A 184 4.01 -8.64 6.45
N SER A 185 3.56 -7.94 7.49
CA SER A 185 2.20 -7.36 7.50
C SER A 185 1.98 -6.27 6.46
N ALA A 186 3.00 -5.46 6.15
CA ALA A 186 2.89 -4.38 5.17
C ALA A 186 2.53 -4.92 3.78
N SER A 187 3.26 -5.93 3.31
CA SER A 187 3.00 -6.61 2.05
C SER A 187 1.69 -7.40 2.07
N LEU A 188 1.34 -8.04 3.18
CA LEU A 188 0.09 -8.77 3.33
C LEU A 188 -1.14 -7.83 3.24
N TYR A 189 -1.09 -6.70 3.92
CA TYR A 189 -2.18 -5.71 3.87
C TYR A 189 -2.28 -5.06 2.49
N LEU A 190 -1.16 -4.85 1.81
CA LEU A 190 -1.17 -4.41 0.41
C LEU A 190 -1.82 -5.46 -0.51
N GLN A 191 -1.53 -6.76 -0.33
CA GLN A 191 -2.20 -7.83 -1.07
C GLN A 191 -3.71 -7.84 -0.85
N TYR A 192 -4.15 -7.70 0.41
CA TYR A 192 -5.58 -7.59 0.73
C TYR A 192 -6.22 -6.38 0.04
N PHE A 193 -5.56 -5.22 0.09
CA PHE A 193 -6.06 -3.98 -0.49
C PHE A 193 -6.19 -4.07 -2.01
N VAL A 194 -5.18 -4.59 -2.70
CA VAL A 194 -5.24 -4.77 -4.16
C VAL A 194 -6.34 -5.75 -4.54
N TYR A 195 -6.47 -6.87 -3.81
CA TYR A 195 -7.51 -7.85 -4.08
C TYR A 195 -8.91 -7.24 -3.86
N TYR A 196 -9.10 -6.50 -2.77
CA TYR A 196 -10.33 -5.76 -2.49
C TYR A 196 -10.65 -4.77 -3.61
N HIS A 197 -9.66 -3.98 -4.04
CA HIS A 197 -9.88 -2.98 -5.07
C HIS A 197 -10.23 -3.59 -6.44
N ARG A 198 -9.64 -4.73 -6.80
CA ARG A 198 -9.86 -5.38 -8.10
C ARG A 198 -11.10 -6.25 -8.14
N TYR A 199 -11.45 -6.89 -7.02
CA TYR A 199 -12.46 -7.95 -6.99
C TYR A 199 -13.60 -7.70 -6.01
N GLY A 200 -13.57 -6.59 -5.26
CA GLY A 200 -14.66 -6.17 -4.37
C GLY A 200 -14.80 -6.99 -3.10
N LEU A 201 -13.75 -7.73 -2.68
CA LEU A 201 -13.77 -8.54 -1.46
C LEU A 201 -12.38 -8.64 -0.83
N VAL A 202 -12.29 -8.74 0.50
CA VAL A 202 -11.02 -9.05 1.17
C VAL A 202 -10.75 -10.57 1.24
N PRO A 203 -9.57 -11.05 0.80
CA PRO A 203 -9.25 -12.48 0.67
C PRO A 203 -8.81 -13.12 2.00
N SER A 204 -9.40 -12.71 3.13
CA SER A 204 -9.04 -13.22 4.45
C SER A 204 -10.25 -13.24 5.40
N LYS A 205 -10.21 -14.17 6.36
CA LYS A 205 -11.21 -14.26 7.45
C LYS A 205 -10.71 -13.63 8.75
N GLN A 206 -9.48 -13.11 8.78
CA GLN A 206 -8.94 -12.47 9.97
C GLN A 206 -9.68 -11.19 10.31
N MET A 207 -9.83 -10.92 11.61
CA MET A 207 -10.49 -9.71 12.11
C MET A 207 -9.88 -8.43 11.55
N MET A 208 -8.56 -8.29 11.57
CA MET A 208 -7.89 -7.09 11.07
C MET A 208 -8.15 -6.86 9.58
N ALA A 209 -8.19 -7.93 8.77
CA ALA A 209 -8.47 -7.81 7.35
C ALA A 209 -9.88 -7.27 7.09
N ARG A 210 -10.89 -7.68 7.88
CA ARG A 210 -12.27 -7.18 7.81
C ARG A 210 -12.43 -5.75 8.30
N LEU A 211 -11.67 -5.37 9.34
CA LEU A 211 -11.62 -4.00 9.81
C LEU A 211 -11.01 -3.07 8.75
N LEU A 212 -9.92 -3.50 8.11
CA LEU A 212 -9.29 -2.76 7.01
C LEU A 212 -10.21 -2.67 5.78
N GLU A 213 -10.92 -3.74 5.41
CA GLU A 213 -11.96 -3.72 4.35
C GLU A 213 -12.97 -2.59 4.58
N ASN A 214 -13.52 -2.51 5.79
CA ASN A 214 -14.48 -1.48 6.16
C ASN A 214 -13.87 -0.07 6.13
N LEU A 215 -12.61 0.06 6.53
CA LEU A 215 -11.88 1.32 6.48
C LEU A 215 -11.63 1.79 5.04
N TRP A 216 -11.25 0.90 4.13
CA TRP A 216 -11.04 1.23 2.72
C TRP A 216 -12.36 1.55 2.00
N ALA A 217 -13.42 0.81 2.32
CA ALA A 217 -14.76 1.07 1.79
C ALA A 217 -15.27 2.47 2.16
N SER A 218 -14.89 3.01 3.32
CA SER A 218 -15.36 4.32 3.78
C SER A 218 -14.75 5.52 3.04
N THR A 219 -13.72 5.29 2.20
CA THR A 219 -13.05 6.34 1.41
C THR A 219 -13.24 6.18 -0.10
N GLN A 220 -14.18 5.33 -0.52
CA GLN A 220 -14.62 5.21 -1.90
C GLN A 220 -15.88 6.05 -2.14
N ALA A 221 -15.83 6.96 -3.11
CA ALA A 221 -16.85 7.96 -3.40
C ALA A 221 -18.24 7.35 -3.67
N MET A 222 -18.28 6.18 -4.30
CA MET A 222 -19.52 5.49 -4.68
C MET A 222 -19.86 4.30 -3.78
N ASN A 223 -19.20 4.17 -2.61
CA ASN A 223 -19.44 3.08 -1.68
C ASN A 223 -20.20 3.55 -0.43
N THR A 224 -21.36 2.95 -0.19
CA THR A 224 -22.23 3.25 0.97
C THR A 224 -22.35 2.06 1.93
N GLY A 225 -21.67 0.94 1.64
CA GLY A 225 -21.79 -0.34 2.35
C GLY A 225 -20.85 -0.50 3.55
N TRP A 226 -20.47 0.58 4.22
CA TRP A 226 -19.51 0.56 5.33
C TRP A 226 -20.16 0.89 6.67
N ASN A 227 -19.55 0.42 7.76
CA ASN A 227 -20.00 0.64 9.13
C ASN A 227 -19.16 1.73 9.82
N PRO A 228 -19.74 2.91 10.14
CA PRO A 228 -19.03 4.01 10.83
C PRO A 228 -18.49 3.63 12.21
N ALA A 229 -19.07 2.63 12.88
CA ALA A 229 -18.66 2.26 14.23
C ALA A 229 -17.31 1.51 14.30
N LEU A 230 -16.75 1.12 13.15
CA LEU A 230 -15.52 0.32 13.06
C LEU A 230 -14.27 1.15 12.74
N PHE A 231 -14.39 2.48 12.64
CA PHE A 231 -13.26 3.38 12.45
C PHE A 231 -13.56 4.75 13.10
N THR A 232 -12.53 5.58 13.18
CA THR A 232 -12.66 6.97 13.61
C THR A 232 -12.58 7.88 12.40
N ALA A 233 -13.48 8.87 12.32
CA ALA A 233 -13.40 9.98 11.37
C ALA A 233 -13.03 11.27 12.11
N GLU A 234 -12.05 12.01 11.61
CA GLU A 234 -11.57 13.27 12.18
C GLU A 234 -11.48 14.33 11.09
N ALA A 235 -12.22 15.43 11.27
CA ALA A 235 -12.13 16.58 10.37
C ALA A 235 -10.80 17.32 10.58
N ILE A 236 -10.16 17.72 9.48
CA ILE A 236 -8.91 18.47 9.50
C ILE A 236 -9.27 19.97 9.64
N PRO A 237 -8.77 20.68 10.68
CA PRO A 237 -9.06 22.09 10.89
C PRO A 237 -8.60 22.97 9.71
N GLU A 238 -9.32 24.07 9.46
CA GLU A 238 -8.82 25.12 8.57
C GLU A 238 -7.69 25.88 9.27
N ASN A 239 -6.54 26.02 8.57
CA ASN A 239 -5.43 26.86 9.01
C ASN A 239 -5.70 28.35 8.74
#